data_AF-A0A433GWT0-F1
#
_entry.id   AF-A0A433GWT0-F1
#
_cell.length_a   1.000
_cell.length_b   1.000
_cell.length_c   1.000
_cell.angle_alpha   90.00
_cell.angle_beta   90.00
_cell.angle_gamma   90.00
#
_symmetry.space_group_name_H-M   'P 1'
#
loop_
_entity.id
_entity.type
_entity.pdbx_description
1 polymer ?
#
loop_
_entity_poly.entity_id
_entity_poly.type
_entity_poly.pdbx_seq_one_letter_code
_entity_poly.pdbx_strand_id
1 'polypeptide(L)'
;MNKRDDLAHKAATMYYLQDLTMDAVAKEFDVSRATVSRLLKYARDTGLVRITLGEPTGEGDELESRLEKLFDINAHVVPVRSSSSPIHQMEQVSRVAAVELDRLMDPGTILGVAWGSTVTELSRHLVPRKVPDSVVVQLNGAGNARRSGIPYTGAILNSIAEAFGSQIVHFPVPAFFDFADTKQAMWRERSIRGVLGLQAQADVALFGVGAIHGPLPSHVYSSGYLDDADFAALSREQVVGDICTVLLREDGTWQDIEMNRRVSGPTPQELRRIEHRLCVVSGPHRAAALLGALRARAVTDLVVDALTAKILLDKTAGVVR
;
A
#
# COMPACT_ATOMS: atom_id res chain seq x y z
N MET A 1 -18.13 -16.47 17.97
CA MET A 1 -17.07 -17.36 17.46
C MET A 1 -17.72 -18.68 17.10
N ASN A 2 -17.41 -19.27 15.94
CA ASN A 2 -18.02 -20.54 15.52
C ASN A 2 -17.43 -21.69 16.36
N LYS A 3 -18.21 -22.71 16.74
CA LYS A 3 -17.71 -23.93 17.42
C LYS A 3 -16.50 -24.54 16.71
N ARG A 4 -16.47 -24.41 15.39
CA ARG A 4 -15.36 -24.89 14.56
C ARG A 4 -14.09 -24.04 14.70
N ASP A 5 -14.24 -22.72 14.89
CA ASP A 5 -13.12 -21.81 15.13
C ASP A 5 -12.46 -22.12 16.47
N ASP A 6 -13.25 -22.36 17.51
CA ASP A 6 -12.75 -22.69 18.85
C ASP A 6 -11.94 -23.99 18.85
N LEU A 7 -12.46 -25.03 18.17
CA LEU A 7 -11.75 -26.31 18.01
C LEU A 7 -10.46 -26.15 17.20
N ALA A 8 -10.49 -25.36 16.13
CA ALA A 8 -9.33 -25.11 15.28
C ALA A 8 -8.25 -24.30 16.01
N HIS A 9 -8.65 -23.28 16.78
CA HIS A 9 -7.75 -22.46 17.60
C HIS A 9 -7.09 -23.30 18.71
N LYS A 10 -7.86 -24.14 19.40
CA LYS A 10 -7.32 -25.00 20.47
C LYS A 10 -6.37 -26.08 19.91
N ALA A 11 -6.73 -26.71 18.78
CA ALA A 11 -5.86 -27.67 18.10
C ALA A 11 -4.56 -27.01 17.61
N ALA A 12 -4.66 -25.79 17.06
CA ALA A 12 -3.51 -25.00 16.64
C ALA A 12 -2.60 -24.59 17.81
N THR A 13 -3.18 -24.17 18.93
CA THR A 13 -2.42 -23.82 20.15
C THR A 13 -1.59 -25.01 20.64
N MET A 14 -2.21 -26.18 20.75
CA MET A 14 -1.53 -27.40 21.16
C MET A 14 -0.42 -27.81 20.20
N TYR A 15 -0.66 -27.70 18.89
CA TYR A 15 0.32 -28.12 17.88
C TYR A 15 1.48 -27.13 17.72
N TYR A 16 1.19 -25.82 17.63
CA TYR A 16 2.16 -24.78 17.28
C TYR A 16 2.82 -24.09 18.47
N LEU A 17 2.12 -23.97 19.61
CA LEU A 17 2.65 -23.27 20.78
C LEU A 17 3.14 -24.22 21.88
N GLN A 18 2.65 -25.47 21.89
CA GLN A 18 3.00 -26.49 22.89
C GLN A 18 3.79 -27.66 22.28
N ASP A 19 4.16 -27.59 21.00
CA ASP A 19 4.92 -28.61 20.26
C ASP A 19 4.33 -30.03 20.34
N LEU A 20 3.01 -30.17 20.55
CA LEU A 20 2.37 -31.47 20.59
C LEU A 20 2.23 -32.06 19.19
N THR A 21 2.46 -33.37 19.07
CA THR A 21 2.26 -34.07 17.79
C THR A 21 0.78 -34.13 17.43
N MET A 22 0.47 -34.27 16.13
CA MET A 22 -0.93 -34.42 15.69
C MET A 22 -1.64 -35.62 16.35
N ASP A 23 -0.89 -36.67 16.71
CA ASP A 23 -1.44 -37.84 17.40
C ASP A 23 -1.76 -37.55 18.88
N ALA A 24 -0.92 -36.75 19.55
CA ALA A 24 -1.21 -36.28 20.90
C ALA A 24 -2.43 -35.34 20.93
N VAL A 25 -2.53 -34.42 19.97
CA VAL A 25 -3.71 -33.55 19.80
C VAL A 25 -4.95 -34.39 19.49
N ALA A 26 -4.83 -35.40 18.63
CA ALA A 26 -5.94 -36.29 18.28
C ALA A 26 -6.49 -37.04 19.51
N LYS A 27 -5.59 -37.51 20.38
CA LYS A 27 -5.94 -38.18 21.63
C LYS A 27 -6.64 -37.26 22.62
N GLU A 28 -6.19 -36.01 22.76
CA GLU A 28 -6.81 -35.02 23.65
C GLU A 28 -8.24 -34.66 23.22
N PHE A 29 -8.46 -34.57 21.91
CA PHE A 29 -9.76 -34.21 21.34
C PHE A 29 -10.69 -35.40 21.12
N ASP A 30 -10.23 -36.63 21.37
CA ASP A 30 -10.92 -37.88 21.02
C ASP A 30 -11.37 -37.92 19.54
N VAL A 31 -10.46 -37.56 18.64
CA VAL A 31 -10.69 -37.54 17.19
C VAL A 31 -9.57 -38.23 16.43
N SER A 32 -9.77 -38.48 15.13
CA SER A 32 -8.70 -39.00 14.28
C SER A 32 -7.64 -37.92 13.95
N ARG A 33 -6.40 -38.36 13.70
CA ARG A 33 -5.31 -37.52 13.17
C ARG A 33 -5.73 -36.73 11.91
N ALA A 34 -6.55 -37.33 11.05
CA ALA A 34 -7.08 -36.68 9.85
C ALA A 34 -8.04 -35.51 10.16
N THR A 35 -8.76 -35.57 11.28
CA THR A 35 -9.60 -34.46 11.76
C THR A 35 -8.73 -33.32 12.27
N VAL A 36 -7.68 -33.60 13.05
CA VAL A 36 -6.70 -32.59 13.50
C VAL A 36 -6.04 -31.90 12.31
N SER A 37 -5.58 -32.66 11.31
CA SER A 37 -4.99 -32.09 10.09
C SER A 37 -5.95 -31.14 9.36
N ARG A 38 -7.25 -31.49 9.26
CA ARG A 38 -8.28 -30.59 8.69
C ARG A 38 -8.54 -29.36 9.55
N LEU A 39 -8.48 -29.46 10.88
CA LEU A 39 -8.62 -28.32 11.79
C LEU A 39 -7.43 -27.37 11.68
N LEU A 40 -6.19 -27.89 11.64
CA LEU A 40 -4.99 -27.08 11.44
C LEU A 40 -4.97 -26.42 10.05
N LYS A 41 -5.41 -27.15 9.01
CA LYS A 41 -5.59 -26.58 7.68
C LYS A 41 -6.63 -25.46 7.69
N TYR A 42 -7.79 -25.71 8.28
CA TYR A 42 -8.83 -24.70 8.43
C TYR A 42 -8.31 -23.46 9.18
N ALA A 43 -7.57 -23.65 10.27
CA ALA A 43 -6.99 -22.56 11.03
C ALA A 43 -6.02 -21.69 10.19
N ARG A 44 -5.24 -22.30 9.29
CA ARG A 44 -4.39 -21.58 8.34
C ARG A 44 -5.21 -20.88 7.26
N ASP A 45 -6.19 -21.58 6.69
CA ASP A 45 -7.04 -21.06 5.60
C ASP A 45 -7.92 -19.88 6.06
N THR A 46 -8.34 -19.85 7.33
CA THR A 46 -9.14 -18.76 7.92
C THR A 46 -8.33 -17.68 8.62
N GLY A 47 -7.00 -17.82 8.67
CA GLY A 47 -6.11 -16.84 9.33
C GLY A 47 -6.10 -16.90 10.86
N LEU A 48 -6.73 -17.90 11.49
CA LEU A 48 -6.60 -18.20 12.93
C LEU A 48 -5.15 -18.57 13.31
N VAL A 49 -4.39 -19.11 12.35
CA VAL A 49 -2.95 -19.34 12.46
C VAL A 49 -2.25 -18.59 11.34
N ARG A 50 -1.31 -17.72 11.70
CA ARG A 50 -0.35 -17.11 10.79
C ARG A 50 1.03 -17.64 11.17
N ILE A 51 1.73 -18.23 10.21
CA ILE A 51 3.08 -18.74 10.41
C ILE A 51 4.02 -17.75 9.73
N THR A 52 4.83 -17.07 10.53
CA THR A 52 5.94 -16.25 10.03
C THR A 52 7.20 -17.07 10.16
N LEU A 53 7.92 -17.27 9.05
CA LEU A 53 9.24 -17.86 9.06
C LEU A 53 10.23 -16.70 9.12
N GLY A 54 11.06 -16.64 10.16
CA GLY A 54 12.24 -15.79 10.12
C GLY A 54 13.24 -16.41 9.13
N GLU A 55 13.70 -15.64 8.16
CA GLU A 55 14.83 -16.06 7.36
C GLU A 55 16.09 -16.07 8.26
N PRO A 56 16.94 -17.10 8.19
CA PRO A 56 18.24 -17.05 8.85
C PRO A 56 19.09 -16.02 8.11
N THR A 57 19.11 -14.77 8.59
CA THR A 57 19.94 -13.65 8.10
C THR A 57 20.21 -13.70 6.59
N GLY A 58 19.17 -13.43 5.80
CA GLY A 58 19.18 -13.55 4.35
C GLY A 58 19.59 -12.25 3.63
N GLU A 59 19.67 -12.31 2.29
CA GLU A 59 19.85 -11.13 1.42
C GLU A 59 18.78 -10.05 1.68
N GLY A 60 17.59 -10.41 2.15
CA GLY A 60 16.51 -9.49 2.52
C GLY A 60 16.92 -8.52 3.63
N ASP A 61 17.44 -9.04 4.75
CA ASP A 61 17.88 -8.25 5.91
C ASP A 61 18.99 -7.24 5.54
N GLU A 62 19.88 -7.62 4.61
CA GLU A 62 20.92 -6.72 4.11
C GLU A 62 20.31 -5.59 3.25
N LEU A 63 19.37 -5.91 2.37
CA LEU A 63 18.68 -4.93 1.53
C LEU A 63 17.85 -3.96 2.40
N GLU A 64 17.14 -4.46 3.41
CA GLU A 64 16.41 -3.66 4.39
C GLU A 64 17.37 -2.68 5.08
N SER A 65 18.39 -3.19 5.78
CA SER A 65 19.33 -2.35 6.52
C SER A 65 20.00 -1.28 5.65
N ARG A 66 20.27 -1.58 4.37
CA ARG A 66 20.83 -0.60 3.42
C ARG A 66 19.81 0.48 3.06
N LEU A 67 18.56 0.12 2.80
CA LEU A 67 17.49 1.08 2.50
C LEU A 67 17.21 1.98 3.71
N GLU A 68 17.10 1.39 4.90
CA GLU A 68 16.86 2.13 6.15
C GLU A 68 17.98 3.15 6.40
N LYS A 69 19.25 2.75 6.28
CA LYS A 69 20.40 3.65 6.47
C LYS A 69 20.47 4.76 5.43
N LEU A 70 20.10 4.49 4.18
CA LEU A 70 20.22 5.47 3.10
C LEU A 70 19.08 6.50 3.11
N PHE A 71 17.86 6.08 3.48
CA PHE A 71 16.66 6.89 3.35
C PHE A 71 16.00 7.28 4.68
N ASP A 72 16.47 6.75 5.81
CA ASP A 72 15.89 6.99 7.14
C ASP A 72 14.40 6.59 7.19
N ILE A 73 14.15 5.33 6.83
CA ILE A 73 12.82 4.70 6.74
C ILE A 73 12.84 3.35 7.45
N ASN A 74 11.67 2.79 7.73
CA ASN A 74 11.46 1.38 8.04
C ASN A 74 11.22 0.62 6.73
N ALA A 75 12.05 -0.37 6.40
CA ALA A 75 11.93 -1.11 5.16
C ALA A 75 11.57 -2.58 5.41
N HIS A 76 10.65 -3.10 4.62
CA HIS A 76 10.27 -4.51 4.59
C HIS A 76 10.47 -5.04 3.17
N VAL A 77 11.52 -5.84 2.98
CA VAL A 77 11.89 -6.41 1.70
C VAL A 77 11.32 -7.82 1.60
N VAL A 78 10.34 -7.98 0.72
CA VAL A 78 9.65 -9.26 0.52
C VAL A 78 10.45 -10.14 -0.43
N PRO A 79 10.91 -11.33 0.03
CA PRO A 79 11.59 -12.28 -0.84
C PRO A 79 10.58 -12.89 -1.81
N VAL A 80 10.77 -12.61 -3.10
CA VAL A 80 9.98 -13.22 -4.18
C VAL A 80 10.91 -13.86 -5.20
N ARG A 81 10.51 -15.04 -5.67
CA ARG A 81 11.26 -15.74 -6.72
C ARG A 81 11.26 -14.89 -7.99
N SER A 82 12.43 -14.74 -8.60
CA SER A 82 12.60 -14.01 -9.87
C SER A 82 11.76 -14.58 -11.02
N SER A 83 11.40 -15.87 -10.97
CA SER A 83 10.53 -16.54 -11.94
C SER A 83 9.02 -16.36 -11.67
N SER A 84 8.62 -15.77 -10.54
CA SER A 84 7.22 -15.49 -10.24
C SER A 84 6.63 -14.47 -11.21
N SER A 85 5.37 -14.63 -11.59
CA SER A 85 4.67 -13.64 -12.40
C SER A 85 4.53 -12.29 -11.65
N PRO A 86 4.42 -11.16 -12.35
CA PRO A 86 4.20 -9.85 -11.71
C PRO A 86 2.98 -9.81 -10.79
N ILE A 87 1.93 -10.58 -11.11
CA ILE A 87 0.71 -10.69 -10.29
C ILE A 87 1.03 -11.39 -8.97
N HIS A 88 1.74 -12.51 -8.99
CA HIS A 88 2.12 -13.22 -7.77
C HIS A 88 3.12 -12.41 -6.92
N GLN A 89 4.03 -11.67 -7.54
CA GLN A 89 4.93 -10.78 -6.82
C GLN A 89 4.14 -9.71 -6.06
N MET A 90 3.21 -9.03 -6.74
CA MET A 90 2.34 -8.03 -6.12
C MET A 90 1.49 -8.64 -5.00
N GLU A 91 0.96 -9.86 -5.16
CA GLU A 91 0.20 -10.55 -4.12
C GLU A 91 1.04 -10.75 -2.84
N GLN A 92 2.27 -11.27 -2.97
CA GLN A 92 3.15 -11.50 -1.81
C GLN A 92 3.52 -10.19 -1.10
N VAL A 93 3.89 -9.16 -1.87
CA VAL A 93 4.17 -7.83 -1.32
C VAL A 93 2.95 -7.25 -0.59
N SER A 94 1.77 -7.41 -1.19
CA SER A 94 0.50 -6.93 -0.64
C SER A 94 0.10 -7.64 0.66
N ARG A 95 0.42 -8.93 0.81
CA ARG A 95 0.20 -9.68 2.06
C ARG A 95 1.04 -9.13 3.22
N VAL A 96 2.31 -8.87 2.97
CA VAL A 96 3.19 -8.26 3.99
C VAL A 96 2.70 -6.86 4.33
N ALA A 97 2.37 -6.06 3.32
CA ALA A 97 1.85 -4.71 3.53
C ALA A 97 0.51 -4.67 4.27
N ALA A 98 -0.35 -5.67 4.10
CA ALA A 98 -1.59 -5.78 4.88
C ALA A 98 -1.32 -6.04 6.37
N VAL A 99 -0.27 -6.79 6.71
CA VAL A 99 0.17 -7.01 8.10
C VAL A 99 0.75 -5.73 8.70
N GLU A 100 1.56 -4.99 7.94
CA GLU A 100 2.12 -3.72 8.42
C GLU A 100 1.03 -2.66 8.58
N LEU A 101 0.07 -2.56 7.64
CA LEU A 101 -1.07 -1.67 7.82
C LEU A 101 -1.88 -2.04 9.07
N ASP A 102 -2.13 -3.32 9.32
CA ASP A 102 -2.86 -3.77 10.52
C ASP A 102 -2.16 -3.35 11.82
N ARG A 103 -0.82 -3.33 11.87
CA ARG A 103 -0.05 -2.87 13.03
C ARG A 103 -0.13 -1.37 13.28
N LEU A 104 -0.31 -0.58 12.22
CA LEU A 104 -0.42 0.88 12.30
C LEU A 104 -1.83 1.37 12.66
N MET A 105 -2.79 0.46 12.80
CA MET A 105 -4.19 0.78 13.02
C MET A 105 -4.60 0.56 14.49
N ASP A 106 -4.67 1.68 15.22
CA ASP A 106 -5.14 1.78 16.61
C ASP A 106 -6.47 2.54 16.73
N PRO A 107 -7.20 2.42 17.85
CA PRO A 107 -8.45 3.15 18.04
C PRO A 107 -8.28 4.67 17.80
N GLY A 108 -9.17 5.26 17.00
CA GLY A 108 -9.11 6.67 16.61
C GLY A 108 -8.21 7.00 15.41
N THR A 109 -7.47 6.03 14.86
CA THR A 109 -6.56 6.25 13.72
C THR A 109 -7.29 6.82 12.51
N ILE A 110 -6.75 7.90 11.94
CA ILE A 110 -7.15 8.48 10.66
C ILE A 110 -6.21 7.93 9.57
N LEU A 111 -6.72 6.99 8.79
CA LEU A 111 -6.03 6.37 7.66
C LEU A 111 -6.35 7.12 6.36
N GLY A 112 -5.37 7.85 5.83
CA GLY A 112 -5.37 8.36 4.48
C GLY A 112 -5.08 7.27 3.45
N VAL A 113 -5.97 7.07 2.48
CA VAL A 113 -5.78 6.07 1.42
C VAL A 113 -5.72 6.72 0.05
N ALA A 114 -4.62 6.52 -0.68
CA ALA A 114 -4.57 6.74 -2.10
C ALA A 114 -5.02 5.49 -2.85
N TRP A 115 -5.87 5.65 -3.85
CA TRP A 115 -6.32 4.51 -4.65
C TRP A 115 -5.25 4.08 -5.64
N GLY A 116 -5.22 2.79 -5.98
CA GLY A 116 -4.33 2.23 -7.00
C GLY A 116 -4.44 0.72 -7.08
N SER A 117 -3.85 0.12 -8.12
CA SER A 117 -3.84 -1.35 -8.26
C SER A 117 -3.15 -2.04 -7.08
N THR A 118 -2.11 -1.42 -6.53
CA THR A 118 -1.42 -1.89 -5.33
C THR A 118 -2.34 -1.91 -4.11
N VAL A 119 -3.06 -0.83 -3.85
CA VAL A 119 -3.95 -0.74 -2.68
C VAL A 119 -5.18 -1.64 -2.84
N THR A 120 -5.69 -1.80 -4.06
CA THR A 120 -6.72 -2.80 -4.38
C THR A 120 -6.25 -4.22 -4.04
N GLU A 121 -5.00 -4.56 -4.35
CA GLU A 121 -4.49 -5.90 -4.05
C GLU A 121 -4.26 -6.07 -2.54
N LEU A 122 -3.67 -5.09 -1.87
CA LEU A 122 -3.52 -5.07 -0.41
C LEU A 122 -4.83 -5.26 0.33
N SER A 123 -5.89 -4.55 -0.06
CA SER A 123 -7.17 -4.59 0.66
C SER A 123 -7.79 -5.99 0.69
N ARG A 124 -7.44 -6.86 -0.26
CA ARG A 124 -7.88 -8.27 -0.31
C ARG A 124 -7.23 -9.16 0.73
N HIS A 125 -6.09 -8.74 1.28
CA HIS A 125 -5.31 -9.49 2.27
C HIS A 125 -5.51 -8.97 3.69
N LEU A 126 -6.31 -7.93 3.88
CA LEU A 126 -6.67 -7.42 5.21
C LEU A 126 -7.53 -8.45 5.94
N VAL A 127 -7.16 -8.69 7.20
CA VAL A 127 -7.91 -9.58 8.08
C VAL A 127 -8.89 -8.73 8.90
N PRO A 128 -10.19 -9.07 8.92
CA PRO A 128 -11.17 -8.30 9.69
C PRO A 128 -10.81 -8.20 11.17
N ARG A 129 -10.62 -6.97 11.64
CA ARG A 129 -10.35 -6.60 13.04
C ARG A 129 -10.94 -5.22 13.30
N LYS A 130 -11.91 -5.10 14.20
CA LYS A 130 -12.51 -3.80 14.51
C LYS A 130 -11.51 -2.88 15.20
N VAL A 131 -11.41 -1.66 14.68
CA VAL A 131 -10.63 -0.55 15.21
C VAL A 131 -11.64 0.54 15.55
N PRO A 132 -12.02 0.71 16.82
CA PRO A 132 -13.00 1.71 17.22
C PRO A 132 -12.58 3.12 16.81
N ASP A 133 -13.55 3.94 16.42
CA ASP A 133 -13.37 5.37 16.10
C ASP A 133 -12.37 5.68 14.96
N SER A 134 -11.90 4.68 14.21
CA SER A 134 -11.02 4.90 13.06
C SER A 134 -11.77 5.44 11.85
N VAL A 135 -11.06 6.21 11.04
CA VAL A 135 -11.58 6.85 9.83
C VAL A 135 -10.68 6.53 8.65
N VAL A 136 -11.27 6.15 7.53
CA VAL A 136 -10.61 5.99 6.24
C VAL A 136 -10.96 7.21 5.39
N VAL A 137 -9.98 8.07 5.12
CA VAL A 137 -10.12 9.26 4.28
C VAL A 137 -9.40 9.08 2.95
N GLN A 138 -10.08 9.38 1.84
CA GLN A 138 -9.48 9.32 0.52
C GLN A 138 -8.46 10.45 0.33
N LEU A 139 -7.23 10.15 -0.11
CA LEU A 139 -6.15 11.15 -0.27
C LEU A 139 -6.23 11.91 -1.61
N ASN A 140 -6.44 11.21 -2.71
CA ASN A 140 -6.47 11.79 -4.05
C ASN A 140 -7.86 11.65 -4.67
N GLY A 141 -8.28 12.67 -5.43
CA GLY A 141 -9.54 12.68 -6.15
C GLY A 141 -9.64 11.52 -7.14
N ALA A 142 -10.83 11.27 -7.65
CA ALA A 142 -11.12 10.17 -8.55
C ALA A 142 -11.96 10.65 -9.73
N GLY A 143 -11.80 10.01 -10.87
CA GLY A 143 -12.59 10.29 -12.07
C GLY A 143 -11.90 11.18 -13.10
N ASN A 144 -12.21 10.88 -14.36
CA ASN A 144 -11.76 11.59 -15.55
C ASN A 144 -12.94 11.88 -16.47
N ALA A 145 -12.66 12.55 -17.60
CA ALA A 145 -13.64 12.91 -18.62
C ALA A 145 -14.47 11.74 -19.17
N ARG A 146 -14.02 10.48 -19.01
CA ARG A 146 -14.68 9.28 -19.55
C ARG A 146 -15.32 8.39 -18.49
N ARG A 147 -14.88 8.46 -17.24
CA ARG A 147 -15.34 7.58 -16.15
C ARG A 147 -15.31 8.34 -14.82
N SER A 148 -16.35 8.16 -14.00
CA SER A 148 -16.43 8.80 -12.69
C SER A 148 -15.33 8.36 -11.71
N GLY A 149 -14.70 7.19 -11.90
CA GLY A 149 -13.70 6.63 -10.97
C GLY A 149 -14.28 6.16 -9.63
N ILE A 150 -15.51 6.56 -9.31
CA ILE A 150 -16.26 6.25 -8.08
C ILE A 150 -16.39 4.75 -7.82
N PRO A 151 -16.74 3.87 -8.79
CA PRO A 151 -16.99 2.46 -8.49
C PRO A 151 -15.76 1.72 -7.96
N TYR A 152 -14.57 2.01 -8.52
CA TYR A 152 -13.34 1.34 -8.14
C TYR A 152 -12.73 1.94 -6.86
N THR A 153 -12.73 3.27 -6.73
CA THR A 153 -12.20 3.95 -5.53
C THR A 153 -13.08 3.70 -4.30
N GLY A 154 -14.40 3.72 -4.48
CA GLY A 154 -15.35 3.33 -3.44
C GLY A 154 -15.16 1.89 -3.00
N ALA A 155 -14.94 0.95 -3.93
CA ALA A 155 -14.70 -0.46 -3.57
C ALA A 155 -13.44 -0.66 -2.71
N ILE A 156 -12.35 0.06 -3.00
CA ILE A 156 -11.12 0.00 -2.19
C ILE A 156 -11.40 0.51 -0.77
N LEU A 157 -11.97 1.71 -0.63
CA LEU A 157 -12.22 2.33 0.67
C LEU A 157 -13.21 1.49 1.48
N ASN A 158 -14.26 0.95 0.85
CA ASN A 158 -15.20 0.03 1.47
C ASN A 158 -14.51 -1.24 1.97
N SER A 159 -13.66 -1.86 1.15
CA SER A 159 -12.93 -3.07 1.54
C SER A 159 -12.05 -2.85 2.78
N ILE A 160 -11.37 -1.71 2.86
CA ILE A 160 -10.53 -1.36 4.02
C ILE A 160 -11.40 -1.03 5.23
N ALA A 161 -12.45 -0.22 5.05
CA ALA A 161 -13.36 0.16 6.12
C ALA A 161 -14.14 -1.04 6.68
N GLU A 162 -14.53 -2.01 5.85
CA GLU A 162 -15.15 -3.26 6.28
C GLU A 162 -14.19 -4.11 7.10
N ALA A 163 -12.92 -4.20 6.70
CA ALA A 163 -11.91 -4.93 7.45
C ALA A 163 -11.69 -4.32 8.85
N PHE A 164 -11.65 -2.98 8.95
CA PHE A 164 -11.38 -2.30 10.22
C PHE A 164 -12.61 -1.82 10.99
N GLY A 165 -13.81 -1.88 10.42
CA GLY A 165 -15.01 -1.25 10.99
C GLY A 165 -14.96 0.29 11.01
N SER A 166 -14.17 0.89 10.14
CA SER A 166 -13.92 2.34 10.08
C SER A 166 -15.06 3.13 9.43
N GLN A 167 -15.17 4.41 9.75
CA GLN A 167 -15.95 5.37 8.95
C GLN A 167 -15.22 5.70 7.64
N ILE A 168 -15.95 6.08 6.58
CA ILE A 168 -15.36 6.48 5.30
C ILE A 168 -15.63 7.95 5.02
N VAL A 169 -14.60 8.67 4.58
CA VAL A 169 -14.70 10.03 4.07
C VAL A 169 -14.14 10.08 2.65
N HIS A 170 -15.03 10.27 1.67
CA HIS A 170 -14.67 10.40 0.26
C HIS A 170 -14.11 11.79 -0.05
N PHE A 171 -13.28 11.86 -1.10
CA PHE A 171 -12.75 13.11 -1.62
C PHE A 171 -13.35 13.40 -3.01
N PRO A 172 -14.46 14.17 -3.09
CA PRO A 172 -15.28 14.27 -4.29
C PRO A 172 -14.75 15.32 -5.28
N VAL A 173 -13.51 15.11 -5.75
CA VAL A 173 -12.85 15.95 -6.76
C VAL A 173 -12.26 15.06 -7.86
N PRO A 174 -12.05 15.58 -9.08
CA PRO A 174 -11.34 14.82 -10.11
C PRO A 174 -9.89 14.57 -9.70
N ALA A 175 -9.29 13.51 -10.24
CA ALA A 175 -7.88 13.21 -9.99
C ALA A 175 -6.98 14.31 -10.57
N PHE A 176 -7.29 14.74 -11.79
CA PHE A 176 -6.67 15.82 -12.54
C PHE A 176 -7.75 16.82 -12.95
N PHE A 177 -7.50 18.10 -12.68
CA PHE A 177 -8.30 19.20 -13.18
C PHE A 177 -7.82 19.60 -14.58
N ASP A 178 -8.72 20.10 -15.43
CA ASP A 178 -8.31 20.71 -16.70
C ASP A 178 -7.61 22.05 -16.47
N PHE A 179 -8.04 22.79 -15.45
CA PHE A 179 -7.54 24.14 -15.14
C PHE A 179 -7.11 24.24 -13.67
N ALA A 180 -5.94 24.85 -13.44
CA ALA A 180 -5.43 25.10 -12.10
C ALA A 180 -6.37 26.00 -11.28
N ASP A 181 -7.02 26.98 -11.93
CA ASP A 181 -7.94 27.90 -11.26
C ASP A 181 -9.21 27.18 -10.78
N THR A 182 -9.68 26.15 -11.51
CA THR A 182 -10.79 25.30 -11.06
C THR A 182 -10.42 24.51 -9.81
N LYS A 183 -9.21 23.96 -9.74
CA LYS A 183 -8.69 23.32 -8.51
C LYS A 183 -8.70 24.33 -7.36
N GLN A 184 -8.15 25.52 -7.57
CA GLN A 184 -8.08 26.57 -6.54
C GLN A 184 -9.46 26.99 -6.03
N ALA A 185 -10.44 27.11 -6.94
CA ALA A 185 -11.83 27.40 -6.56
C ALA A 185 -12.41 26.27 -5.70
N MET A 186 -12.27 25.02 -6.11
CA MET A 186 -12.73 23.86 -5.34
C MET A 186 -12.06 23.76 -3.97
N TRP A 187 -10.77 24.09 -3.84
CA TRP A 187 -10.05 24.09 -2.56
C TRP A 187 -10.57 25.12 -1.55
N ARG A 188 -11.36 26.11 -2.00
CA ARG A 188 -12.01 27.09 -1.11
C ARG A 188 -13.36 26.61 -0.59
N GLU A 189 -13.98 25.62 -1.24
CA GLU A 189 -15.29 25.10 -0.86
C GLU A 189 -15.25 24.43 0.52
N ARG A 190 -16.27 24.69 1.33
CA ARG A 190 -16.33 24.20 2.72
C ARG A 190 -16.28 22.68 2.78
N SER A 191 -16.99 22.00 1.88
CA SER A 191 -17.02 20.53 1.79
C SER A 191 -15.62 19.97 1.54
N ILE A 192 -14.89 20.57 0.61
CA ILE A 192 -13.51 20.18 0.26
C ILE A 192 -12.54 20.49 1.38
N ARG A 193 -12.63 21.68 1.98
CA ARG A 193 -11.80 22.05 3.14
C ARG A 193 -11.98 21.12 4.33
N GLY A 194 -13.19 20.59 4.54
CA GLY A 194 -13.45 19.58 5.56
C GLY A 194 -12.64 18.30 5.34
N VAL A 195 -12.66 17.78 4.11
CA VAL A 195 -11.88 16.58 3.75
C VAL A 195 -10.38 16.84 3.83
N LEU A 196 -9.90 17.97 3.29
CA LEU A 196 -8.48 18.36 3.37
C LEU A 196 -8.00 18.52 4.82
N GLY A 197 -8.84 19.05 5.70
CA GLY A 197 -8.56 19.17 7.13
C GLY A 197 -8.41 17.80 7.81
N LEU A 198 -9.20 16.81 7.39
CA LEU A 198 -9.08 15.43 7.87
C LEU A 198 -7.83 14.74 7.31
N GLN A 199 -7.51 14.92 6.02
CA GLN A 199 -6.28 14.42 5.41
C GLN A 199 -5.03 14.98 6.12
N ALA A 200 -5.05 16.26 6.52
CA ALA A 200 -3.96 16.90 7.24
C ALA A 200 -3.77 16.40 8.68
N GLN A 201 -4.78 15.70 9.23
CA GLN A 201 -4.76 15.05 10.53
C GLN A 201 -4.55 13.54 10.43
N ALA A 202 -4.29 13.01 9.22
CA ALA A 202 -4.04 11.59 9.06
C ALA A 202 -2.80 11.15 9.86
N ASP A 203 -2.94 10.04 10.58
CA ASP A 203 -1.85 9.40 11.31
C ASP A 203 -1.06 8.47 10.39
N VAL A 204 -1.79 7.82 9.47
CA VAL A 204 -1.25 6.86 8.50
C VAL A 204 -1.67 7.26 7.09
N ALA A 205 -0.73 7.28 6.15
CA ALA A 205 -0.98 7.38 4.72
C ALA A 205 -0.58 6.08 4.02
N LEU A 206 -1.54 5.45 3.33
CA LEU A 206 -1.34 4.27 2.52
C LEU A 206 -1.37 4.63 1.03
N PHE A 207 -0.28 4.36 0.32
CA PHE A 207 -0.21 4.61 -1.12
C PHE A 207 0.77 3.67 -1.81
N GLY A 208 0.63 3.54 -3.12
CA GLY A 208 1.65 2.97 -3.99
C GLY A 208 2.33 4.05 -4.81
N VAL A 209 3.38 3.65 -5.54
CA VAL A 209 4.02 4.51 -6.54
C VAL A 209 3.51 4.16 -7.93
N GLY A 210 3.09 5.16 -8.69
CA GLY A 210 2.76 5.00 -10.09
C GLY A 210 3.98 5.15 -11.00
N ALA A 211 4.03 4.35 -12.07
CA ALA A 211 5.07 4.44 -13.09
C ALA A 211 4.43 4.61 -14.47
N ILE A 212 5.01 5.51 -15.27
CA ILE A 212 4.50 5.84 -16.61
C ILE A 212 4.54 4.62 -17.54
N HIS A 213 5.56 3.76 -17.37
CA HIS A 213 5.80 2.58 -18.18
C HIS A 213 5.87 1.32 -17.31
N GLY A 214 5.34 0.20 -17.79
CA GLY A 214 5.45 -1.08 -17.10
C GLY A 214 4.43 -2.14 -17.54
N PRO A 215 4.64 -3.41 -17.17
CA PRO A 215 3.73 -4.51 -17.52
C PRO A 215 2.37 -4.41 -16.81
N LEU A 216 2.31 -3.70 -15.68
CA LEU A 216 1.09 -3.39 -14.95
C LEU A 216 0.97 -1.86 -14.82
N PRO A 217 0.42 -1.18 -15.84
CA PRO A 217 0.36 0.27 -15.86
C PRO A 217 -0.56 0.78 -14.73
N SER A 218 -0.11 1.81 -14.02
CA SER A 218 -0.92 2.41 -12.96
C SER A 218 -2.24 2.96 -13.51
N HIS A 219 -3.29 2.96 -12.69
CA HIS A 219 -4.61 3.45 -13.09
C HIS A 219 -4.56 4.88 -13.64
N VAL A 220 -3.68 5.73 -13.10
CA VAL A 220 -3.40 7.09 -13.60
C VAL A 220 -3.07 7.06 -15.10
N TYR A 221 -2.16 6.20 -15.53
CA TYR A 221 -1.67 6.16 -16.91
C TYR A 221 -2.50 5.28 -17.85
N SER A 222 -3.26 4.31 -17.31
CA SER A 222 -4.03 3.35 -18.13
C SER A 222 -5.53 3.66 -18.25
N SER A 223 -6.07 4.56 -17.42
CA SER A 223 -7.53 4.77 -17.36
C SER A 223 -8.03 6.02 -18.09
N GLY A 224 -7.18 6.65 -18.90
CA GLY A 224 -7.54 7.84 -19.70
C GLY A 224 -7.60 9.14 -18.90
N TYR A 225 -6.77 9.28 -17.87
CA TYR A 225 -6.59 10.54 -17.14
C TYR A 225 -5.64 11.51 -17.85
N LEU A 226 -4.77 11.00 -18.71
CA LEU A 226 -3.77 11.76 -19.47
C LEU A 226 -3.92 11.44 -20.95
N ASP A 227 -3.72 12.46 -21.80
CA ASP A 227 -3.65 12.31 -23.25
C ASP A 227 -2.22 12.26 -23.78
N ASP A 228 -2.05 12.07 -25.09
CA ASP A 228 -0.73 11.98 -25.71
C ASP A 228 0.11 13.27 -25.54
N ALA A 229 -0.54 14.42 -25.45
CA ALA A 229 0.14 15.70 -25.22
C ALA A 229 0.62 15.81 -23.77
N ASP A 230 -0.17 15.34 -22.81
CA ASP A 230 0.23 15.21 -21.40
C ASP A 230 1.45 14.26 -21.29
N PHE A 231 1.42 13.09 -21.93
CA PHE A 231 2.56 12.16 -21.93
C PHE A 231 3.83 12.78 -22.55
N ALA A 232 3.68 13.53 -23.64
CA ALA A 232 4.80 14.26 -24.24
C ALA A 232 5.35 15.36 -23.31
N ALA A 233 4.49 16.03 -22.54
CA ALA A 233 4.92 17.00 -21.52
C ALA A 233 5.67 16.31 -20.37
N LEU A 234 5.12 15.21 -19.83
CA LEU A 234 5.76 14.42 -18.78
C LEU A 234 7.17 13.94 -19.17
N SER A 235 7.31 13.47 -20.42
CA SER A 235 8.59 13.03 -20.95
C SER A 235 9.61 14.18 -21.05
N ARG A 236 9.19 15.34 -21.57
CA ARG A 236 10.04 16.56 -21.62
C ARG A 236 10.48 17.03 -20.24
N GLU A 237 9.61 16.89 -19.25
CA GLU A 237 9.88 17.26 -17.86
C GLU A 237 10.59 16.15 -17.06
N GLN A 238 10.96 15.03 -17.71
CA GLN A 238 11.67 13.91 -17.09
C GLN A 238 10.94 13.32 -15.88
N VAL A 239 9.60 13.33 -15.91
CA VAL A 239 8.79 12.69 -14.88
C VAL A 239 8.98 11.19 -14.97
N VAL A 240 9.20 10.56 -13.82
CA VAL A 240 9.39 9.10 -13.72
C VAL A 240 8.17 8.37 -13.18
N GLY A 241 7.25 9.11 -12.54
CA GLY A 241 6.04 8.53 -11.97
C GLY A 241 5.24 9.51 -11.12
N ASP A 242 4.35 8.95 -10.30
CA ASP A 242 3.49 9.70 -9.38
C ASP A 242 3.39 9.04 -8.00
N ILE A 243 3.11 9.84 -6.98
CA ILE A 243 2.57 9.38 -5.70
C ILE A 243 1.27 10.13 -5.44
N CYS A 244 0.20 9.40 -5.16
CA CYS A 244 -1.13 10.00 -4.95
C CYS A 244 -1.52 10.96 -6.10
N THR A 245 -1.19 10.67 -7.37
CA THR A 245 -1.34 11.55 -8.56
C THR A 245 -0.36 12.73 -8.68
N VAL A 246 0.43 13.04 -7.64
CA VAL A 246 1.46 14.07 -7.71
C VAL A 246 2.69 13.53 -8.42
N LEU A 247 3.04 14.16 -9.53
CA LEU A 247 4.11 13.77 -10.42
C LEU A 247 5.46 14.15 -9.84
N LEU A 248 6.48 13.35 -10.11
CA LEU A 248 7.83 13.59 -9.59
C LEU A 248 8.92 13.10 -10.53
N ARG A 249 10.09 13.71 -10.40
CA ARG A 249 11.33 13.29 -11.08
C ARG A 249 12.13 12.33 -10.19
N GLU A 250 13.10 11.63 -10.79
CA GLU A 250 13.93 10.66 -10.08
C GLU A 250 14.78 11.30 -8.98
N ASP A 251 15.10 12.59 -9.07
CA ASP A 251 15.83 13.35 -8.04
C ASP A 251 14.95 13.78 -6.85
N GLY A 252 13.64 13.53 -6.92
CA GLY A 252 12.66 13.91 -5.89
C GLY A 252 12.10 15.32 -6.04
N THR A 253 12.47 16.06 -7.08
CA THR A 253 11.84 17.35 -7.42
C THR A 253 10.45 17.15 -8.01
N TRP A 254 9.54 18.06 -7.67
CA TRP A 254 8.14 17.98 -8.11
C TRP A 254 7.44 19.34 -8.23
N GLN A 255 7.96 20.39 -7.59
CA GLN A 255 7.27 21.67 -7.38
C GLN A 255 7.07 22.47 -8.66
N ASP A 256 8.04 22.40 -9.57
CA ASP A 256 8.09 23.13 -10.83
C ASP A 256 7.42 22.36 -11.99
N ILE A 257 6.86 21.18 -11.72
CA ILE A 257 6.10 20.43 -12.73
C ILE A 257 4.74 21.10 -12.93
N GLU A 258 4.51 21.68 -14.09
CA GLU A 258 3.31 22.51 -14.36
C GLU A 258 2.02 21.72 -14.13
N MET A 259 2.00 20.44 -14.51
CA MET A 259 0.83 19.58 -14.32
C MET A 259 0.45 19.36 -12.85
N ASN A 260 1.40 19.47 -11.91
CA ASN A 260 1.10 19.36 -10.47
C ASN A 260 0.23 20.51 -9.94
N ARG A 261 0.08 21.61 -10.68
CA ARG A 261 -0.91 22.65 -10.36
C ARG A 261 -2.35 22.17 -10.54
N ARG A 262 -2.56 21.06 -11.27
CA ARG A 262 -3.85 20.50 -11.63
C ARG A 262 -4.19 19.17 -10.92
N VAL A 263 -3.25 18.54 -10.22
CA VAL A 263 -3.49 17.26 -9.53
C VAL A 263 -4.20 17.47 -8.19
N SER A 264 -4.93 16.46 -7.70
CA SER A 264 -5.73 16.58 -6.47
C SER A 264 -5.10 15.98 -5.22
N GLY A 265 -4.16 15.04 -5.34
CA GLY A 265 -3.58 14.40 -4.17
C GLY A 265 -2.63 15.27 -3.36
N PRO A 266 -2.29 14.82 -2.13
CA PRO A 266 -1.37 15.52 -1.25
C PRO A 266 0.03 15.55 -1.85
N THR A 267 0.66 16.72 -1.80
CA THR A 267 2.05 16.91 -2.20
C THR A 267 3.01 16.14 -1.30
N PRO A 268 4.25 15.82 -1.76
CA PRO A 268 5.29 15.27 -0.88
C PRO A 268 5.51 16.09 0.40
N GLN A 269 5.37 17.42 0.33
CA GLN A 269 5.48 18.29 1.50
C GLN A 269 4.33 18.10 2.50
N GLU A 270 3.10 17.89 2.02
CA GLU A 270 1.94 17.61 2.88
C GLU A 270 2.03 16.20 3.46
N LEU A 271 2.40 15.20 2.65
CA LEU A 271 2.59 13.83 3.11
C LEU A 271 3.58 13.77 4.27
N ARG A 272 4.71 14.49 4.19
CA ARG A 272 5.74 14.56 5.25
C ARG A 272 5.24 14.96 6.64
N ARG A 273 4.03 15.50 6.78
CA ARG A 273 3.43 15.84 8.09
C ARG A 273 2.77 14.65 8.77
N ILE A 274 2.43 13.61 8.01
CA ILE A 274 1.82 12.37 8.48
C ILE A 274 2.93 11.50 9.04
N GLU A 275 2.75 10.96 10.25
CA GLU A 275 3.77 10.18 10.96
C GLU A 275 4.16 8.93 10.17
N HIS A 276 3.16 8.10 9.83
CA HIS A 276 3.35 6.86 9.09
C HIS A 276 2.91 7.01 7.64
N ARG A 277 3.81 6.78 6.70
CA ARG A 277 3.63 6.92 5.25
C ARG A 277 4.03 5.61 4.61
N LEU A 278 3.09 4.67 4.67
CA LEU A 278 3.21 3.31 4.18
C LEU A 278 3.12 3.27 2.66
N CYS A 279 4.29 3.18 2.03
CA CYS A 279 4.44 3.05 0.60
C CYS A 279 4.61 1.57 0.22
N VAL A 280 3.77 1.09 -0.68
CA VAL A 280 3.80 -0.30 -1.13
C VAL A 280 4.17 -0.34 -2.61
N VAL A 281 5.23 -1.07 -2.95
CA VAL A 281 5.76 -1.10 -4.33
C VAL A 281 6.11 -2.52 -4.72
N SER A 282 5.67 -2.94 -5.90
CA SER A 282 6.22 -4.12 -6.55
C SER A 282 6.47 -3.90 -8.03
N GLY A 283 7.59 -4.42 -8.51
CA GLY A 283 7.98 -4.43 -9.91
C GLY A 283 9.14 -3.47 -10.23
N PRO A 284 10.19 -3.95 -10.92
CA PRO A 284 11.38 -3.17 -11.30
C PRO A 284 11.11 -1.84 -12.01
N HIS A 285 10.07 -1.81 -12.83
CA HIS A 285 9.66 -0.63 -13.61
C HIS A 285 9.28 0.57 -12.72
N ARG A 286 8.99 0.36 -11.43
CA ARG A 286 8.65 1.41 -10.46
C ARG A 286 9.85 1.95 -9.69
N ALA A 287 11.04 1.39 -9.87
CA ALA A 287 12.22 1.75 -9.06
C ALA A 287 12.62 3.23 -9.20
N ALA A 288 12.52 3.82 -10.41
CA ALA A 288 12.83 5.24 -10.62
C ALA A 288 11.85 6.16 -9.90
N ALA A 289 10.55 5.86 -9.97
CA ALA A 289 9.52 6.62 -9.28
C ALA A 289 9.61 6.45 -7.75
N LEU A 290 9.92 5.24 -7.28
CA LEU A 290 10.17 4.97 -5.86
C LEU A 290 11.39 5.77 -5.35
N LEU A 291 12.47 5.83 -6.13
CA LEU A 291 13.64 6.63 -5.78
C LEU A 291 13.29 8.12 -5.64
N GLY A 292 12.51 8.65 -6.57
CA GLY A 292 12.02 10.03 -6.48
C GLY A 292 11.17 10.26 -5.23
N ALA A 293 10.27 9.32 -4.88
CA ALA A 293 9.40 9.44 -3.71
C ALA A 293 10.21 9.42 -2.39
N LEU A 294 11.22 8.56 -2.32
CA LEU A 294 12.16 8.48 -1.21
C LEU A 294 13.00 9.75 -1.08
N ARG A 295 13.54 10.28 -2.19
CA ARG A 295 14.29 11.55 -2.20
C ARG A 295 13.43 12.75 -1.83
N ALA A 296 12.14 12.73 -2.21
CA ALA A 296 11.16 13.72 -1.78
C ALA A 296 10.75 13.57 -0.30
N ARG A 297 11.25 12.54 0.40
CA ARG A 297 10.94 12.18 1.79
C ARG A 297 9.46 11.92 2.04
N ALA A 298 8.76 11.43 1.02
CA ALA A 298 7.32 11.16 1.12
C ALA A 298 7.01 9.84 1.84
N VAL A 299 8.00 9.00 2.11
CA VAL A 299 7.86 7.63 2.67
C VAL A 299 8.52 7.58 4.05
N THR A 300 7.91 6.85 5.00
CA THR A 300 8.58 6.37 6.23
C THR A 300 8.61 4.86 6.28
N ASP A 301 7.59 4.19 5.76
CA ASP A 301 7.43 2.75 5.87
C ASP A 301 7.33 2.20 4.45
N LEU A 302 8.23 1.32 4.04
CA LEU A 302 8.32 0.80 2.68
C LEU A 302 8.13 -0.70 2.68
N VAL A 303 7.17 -1.21 1.93
CA VAL A 303 7.05 -2.64 1.62
C VAL A 303 7.35 -2.84 0.13
N VAL A 304 8.40 -3.59 -0.17
CA VAL A 304 8.95 -3.71 -1.53
C VAL A 304 9.47 -5.11 -1.84
N ASP A 305 9.40 -5.57 -3.08
CA ASP A 305 10.07 -6.82 -3.46
C ASP A 305 11.60 -6.69 -3.57
N ALA A 306 12.31 -7.78 -3.27
CA ALA A 306 13.78 -7.83 -3.28
C ALA A 306 14.43 -7.38 -4.61
N LEU A 307 13.83 -7.71 -5.76
CA LEU A 307 14.38 -7.31 -7.06
C LEU A 307 14.30 -5.80 -7.25
N THR A 308 13.16 -5.21 -6.91
CA THR A 308 12.93 -3.76 -6.98
C THR A 308 13.83 -3.02 -5.99
N ALA A 309 13.98 -3.54 -4.77
CA ALA A 309 14.90 -3.02 -3.76
C ALA A 309 16.36 -3.00 -4.25
N LYS A 310 16.82 -4.09 -4.89
CA LYS A 310 18.16 -4.17 -5.45
C LYS A 310 18.39 -3.13 -6.55
N ILE A 311 17.46 -3.01 -7.50
CA ILE A 311 17.56 -2.04 -8.59
C ILE A 311 17.54 -0.59 -8.08
N LEU A 312 16.72 -0.32 -7.06
CA LEU A 312 16.69 0.97 -6.37
C LEU A 312 18.06 1.30 -5.77
N LEU A 313 18.68 0.35 -5.05
CA LEU A 313 20.00 0.54 -4.45
C LEU A 313 21.09 0.74 -5.53
N ASP A 314 21.06 -0.02 -6.62
CA ASP A 314 22.02 0.14 -7.72
C ASP A 314 21.94 1.53 -8.36
N LYS A 315 20.71 2.08 -8.50
CA LYS A 315 20.49 3.46 -8.96
C LYS A 315 21.09 4.50 -8.02
N THR A 316 21.06 4.27 -6.71
CA THR A 316 21.69 5.21 -5.75
C THR A 316 23.22 5.18 -5.82
N ALA A 317 23.82 4.01 -6.06
CA ALA A 317 25.27 3.86 -6.16
C ALA A 317 25.85 4.51 -7.42
N GLY A 318 25.08 4.56 -8.51
CA GLY A 318 25.49 5.22 -9.77
C GLY A 318 25.59 6.74 -9.71
N VAL A 319 25.09 7.39 -8.66
CA VAL A 319 25.11 8.87 -8.49
C VAL A 319 26.32 9.35 -7.68
N VAL A 320 27.11 8.43 -7.10
CA VAL A 320 28.29 8.72 -6.24
C VAL A 320 29.62 8.52 -7.01
N ARG A 321 29.60 8.51 -8.34
CA ARG A 321 30.82 8.48 -9.19
C ARG A 321 30.92 9.69 -10.08
#